data_AF-A0A921GHG9-F1
#
_entry.id   AF-A0A921GHG9-F1
#
_cell.length_a   1.000
_cell.length_b   1.000
_cell.length_c   1.000
_cell.angle_alpha   90.00
_cell.angle_beta   90.00
_cell.angle_gamma   90.00
#
_symmetry.space_group_name_H-M   'P 1'
#
loop_
_entity.id
_entity.type
_entity.pdbx_description
1 polymer ?
#
loop_
_entity_poly.entity_id
_entity_poly.type
_entity_poly.pdbx_seq_one_letter_code
_entity_poly.pdbx_strand_id
1 'polypeptide(L)'
;PTAARRSAVGEKSLDLATLQALSSRMGRERWRVLSDAAQVVANYLACHPRVEAVRYPGLKADPDFPRAANELVGGFGPYVAYRAAGEWRLWEADDRDAREQVMELEMRL
;
A
#
# COMPACT_ATOMS: atom_id res chain seq x y z
N PRO A 1 -20.75 3.15 12.14
CA PRO A 1 -20.62 4.23 11.14
C PRO A 1 -19.17 4.75 10.87
N THR A 2 -18.18 4.37 11.69
CA THR A 2 -16.78 4.84 11.57
C THR A 2 -15.94 4.09 10.54
N ALA A 3 -16.25 2.82 10.27
CA ALA A 3 -15.55 1.96 9.30
C ALA A 3 -15.66 2.48 7.86
N ALA A 4 -16.86 2.88 7.42
CA ALA A 4 -17.10 3.38 6.06
C ALA A 4 -16.27 4.63 5.70
N ARG A 5 -15.98 5.49 6.68
CA ARG A 5 -15.20 6.72 6.48
C ARG A 5 -13.69 6.44 6.39
N ARG A 6 -13.20 5.35 7.00
CA ARG A 6 -11.80 4.89 6.88
C ARG A 6 -11.56 4.14 5.57
N SER A 7 -12.52 3.33 5.11
CA SER A 7 -12.47 2.67 3.79
C SER A 7 -12.35 3.67 2.64
N ALA A 8 -13.17 4.72 2.66
CA ALA A 8 -13.14 5.77 1.63
C ALA A 8 -11.84 6.60 1.60
N VAL A 9 -11.11 6.68 2.73
CA VAL A 9 -9.79 7.33 2.78
C VAL A 9 -8.72 6.39 2.19
N GLY A 10 -8.77 5.10 2.50
CA GLY A 10 -7.86 4.10 1.94
C GLY A 10 -7.96 3.97 0.42
N GLU A 11 -9.18 3.98 -0.13
CA GLU A 11 -9.40 3.95 -1.59
C GLU A 11 -8.90 5.23 -2.28
N LYS A 12 -9.10 6.41 -1.67
CA LYS A 12 -8.59 7.68 -2.20
C LYS A 12 -7.07 7.79 -2.15
N SER A 13 -6.43 7.19 -1.15
CA SER A 13 -4.97 7.17 -1.03
C SER A 13 -4.28 6.31 -2.12
N LEU A 14 -5.01 5.39 -2.75
CA LEU A 14 -4.49 4.50 -3.80
C LEU A 14 -4.83 4.95 -5.22
N ASP A 15 -5.56 6.05 -5.38
CA ASP A 15 -5.83 6.66 -6.68
C ASP A 15 -4.52 7.02 -7.40
N LEU A 16 -4.38 6.62 -8.67
CA LEU A 16 -3.14 6.79 -9.43
C LEU A 16 -2.74 8.26 -9.61
N ALA A 17 -3.70 9.16 -9.83
CA ALA A 17 -3.41 10.59 -9.94
C ALA A 17 -2.89 11.16 -8.62
N THR A 18 -3.46 10.71 -7.50
CA THR A 18 -3.00 11.04 -6.14
C THR A 18 -1.58 10.53 -5.89
N LEU A 19 -1.28 9.29 -6.29
CA LEU A 19 0.05 8.70 -6.17
C LEU A 19 1.10 9.40 -7.06
N GLN A 20 0.72 9.80 -8.28
CA GLN A 20 1.58 10.60 -9.16
C GLN A 20 1.91 11.96 -8.54
N ALA A 21 0.91 12.69 -8.05
CA ALA A 21 1.11 13.97 -7.38
C ALA A 21 2.00 13.82 -6.13
N LEU A 22 1.82 12.74 -5.37
CA LEU A 22 2.64 12.42 -4.21
C LEU A 22 4.11 12.17 -4.59
N SER A 23 4.35 11.35 -5.62
CA SER A 23 5.70 11.03 -6.10
C SER A 23 6.48 12.29 -6.53
N SER A 24 5.79 13.22 -7.19
CA SER A 24 6.36 14.48 -7.66
C SER A 24 6.80 15.39 -6.50
N ARG A 25 6.16 15.27 -5.34
CA ARG A 25 6.44 16.11 -4.16
C ARG A 25 7.50 15.51 -3.22
N MET A 26 7.65 14.18 -3.17
CA MET A 26 8.53 13.48 -2.23
C MET A 26 9.99 13.37 -2.68
N GLY A 27 10.26 13.53 -3.98
CA GLY A 27 11.57 13.26 -4.56
C GLY A 27 11.80 11.77 -4.82
N ARG A 28 12.59 11.47 -5.86
CA ARG A 28 12.71 10.11 -6.42
C ARG A 28 13.27 9.07 -5.45
N GLU A 29 14.26 9.44 -4.65
CA GLU A 29 14.91 8.52 -3.71
C GLU A 29 13.96 8.10 -2.59
N ARG A 30 13.32 9.08 -1.93
CA ARG A 30 12.34 8.82 -0.88
C ARG A 30 11.14 8.04 -1.43
N TRP A 31 10.63 8.39 -2.61
CA TRP A 31 9.56 7.64 -3.27
C TRP A 31 9.92 6.16 -3.45
N ARG A 32 11.15 5.89 -3.91
CA ARG A 32 11.64 4.53 -4.11
C ARG A 32 11.72 3.76 -2.79
N VAL A 33 12.38 4.32 -1.78
CA VAL A 33 12.55 3.66 -0.47
C VAL A 33 11.21 3.27 0.14
N LEU A 34 10.25 4.20 0.16
CA LEU A 34 8.93 3.93 0.72
C LEU A 34 8.12 2.92 -0.11
N SER A 35 8.28 2.95 -1.44
CA SER A 35 7.65 1.97 -2.33
C SER A 35 8.22 0.57 -2.15
N ASP A 36 9.54 0.45 -1.97
CA ASP A 36 10.18 -0.84 -1.73
C ASP A 36 9.70 -1.47 -0.42
N ALA A 37 9.58 -0.66 0.65
CA ALA A 37 8.99 -1.10 1.92
C ALA A 37 7.52 -1.51 1.75
N ALA A 38 6.71 -0.70 1.07
CA ALA A 38 5.30 -1.00 0.79
C ALA A 38 5.13 -2.28 -0.02
N GLN A 39 6.01 -2.55 -1.00
CA GLN A 39 5.96 -3.77 -1.81
C GLN A 39 6.20 -5.02 -0.95
N VAL A 40 7.13 -4.97 0.01
CA VAL A 40 7.37 -6.08 0.96
C VAL A 40 6.14 -6.30 1.84
N VAL A 41 5.57 -5.24 2.41
CA VAL A 41 4.35 -5.31 3.22
C VAL A 41 3.17 -5.88 2.42
N ALA A 42 2.98 -5.41 1.18
CA ALA A 42 1.91 -5.87 0.31
C ALA A 42 2.04 -7.35 -0.05
N ASN A 43 3.25 -7.83 -0.36
CA ASN A 43 3.51 -9.24 -0.64
C ASN A 43 3.26 -10.11 0.60
N TYR A 44 3.66 -9.64 1.79
CA TYR A 44 3.37 -10.34 3.04
C TYR A 44 1.86 -10.50 3.27
N LEU A 45 1.12 -9.39 3.20
CA LEU A 45 -0.33 -9.38 3.37
C LEU A 45 -1.05 -10.26 2.35
N ALA A 46 -0.59 -10.28 1.09
CA ALA A 46 -1.20 -11.05 0.02
C ALA A 46 -1.15 -12.57 0.25
N CYS A 47 -0.23 -13.04 1.10
CA CYS A 47 -0.09 -14.45 1.47
C CYS A 47 -0.54 -14.76 2.91
N HIS A 48 -1.07 -13.77 3.64
CA HIS A 48 -1.38 -13.93 5.06
C HIS A 48 -2.78 -14.53 5.29
N PRO A 49 -2.94 -15.59 6.10
CA PRO A 49 -4.20 -16.34 6.22
C PRO A 49 -5.38 -15.55 6.82
N ARG A 50 -5.10 -14.50 7.60
CA ARG A 50 -6.15 -13.63 8.19
C ARG A 50 -6.54 -12.45 7.30
N VAL A 51 -5.86 -12.28 6.17
CA VAL A 51 -6.10 -11.21 5.20
C VAL A 51 -6.99 -11.74 4.08
N GLU A 52 -8.09 -11.05 3.84
CA GLU A 52 -9.11 -11.44 2.86
C GLU A 52 -8.87 -10.82 1.49
N ALA A 53 -8.26 -9.63 1.45
CA ALA A 53 -7.97 -8.90 0.22
C ALA A 53 -6.85 -7.88 0.44
N VAL A 54 -6.10 -7.57 -0.61
CA VAL A 54 -5.04 -6.55 -0.62
C VAL A 54 -5.20 -5.69 -1.86
N ARG A 55 -4.98 -4.37 -1.70
CA ARG A 55 -4.88 -3.39 -2.78
C ARG A 55 -3.53 -2.68 -2.67
N TYR A 56 -2.74 -2.82 -3.71
CA TYR A 56 -1.47 -2.14 -3.88
C TYR A 56 -1.12 -2.11 -5.38
N PRO A 57 -0.92 -0.95 -6.01
CA PRO A 57 -0.69 -0.86 -7.44
C PRO A 57 0.58 -1.58 -7.93
N GLY A 58 1.49 -1.97 -7.03
CA GLY A 58 2.67 -2.79 -7.33
C GLY A 58 2.43 -4.30 -7.29
N LEU A 59 1.25 -4.78 -6.90
CA LEU A 59 0.91 -6.20 -6.97
C LEU A 59 0.29 -6.54 -8.32
N LYS A 60 0.76 -7.60 -8.99
CA LYS A 60 0.20 -8.05 -10.28
C LYS A 60 -1.30 -8.39 -10.23
N ALA A 61 -1.80 -8.77 -9.06
CA ALA A 61 -3.21 -9.08 -8.83
C ALA A 61 -4.07 -7.82 -8.61
N ASP A 62 -3.46 -6.65 -8.42
CA ASP A 62 -4.19 -5.39 -8.28
C ASP A 62 -4.73 -4.95 -9.65
N PRO A 63 -6.01 -4.55 -9.75
CA PRO A 63 -6.61 -4.13 -11.02
C PRO A 63 -5.93 -2.89 -11.63
N ASP A 64 -5.29 -2.05 -10.83
CA ASP A 64 -4.60 -0.85 -11.32
C ASP A 64 -3.17 -1.14 -11.79
N PHE A 65 -2.62 -2.33 -11.51
CA PHE A 65 -1.23 -2.69 -11.86
C PHE A 65 -0.86 -2.41 -13.33
N PRO A 66 -1.67 -2.76 -14.35
CA PRO A 66 -1.33 -2.49 -15.74
C PRO A 66 -1.14 -1.00 -16.04
N ARG A 67 -1.92 -0.12 -15.39
CA ARG A 67 -1.78 1.33 -15.55
C ARG A 67 -0.63 1.86 -14.69
N ALA A 68 -0.61 1.48 -13.42
CA ALA A 68 0.39 1.90 -12.45
C ALA A 68 1.83 1.60 -12.91
N ALA A 69 2.06 0.42 -13.50
CA ALA A 69 3.37 0.03 -14.01
C ALA A 69 3.88 0.90 -15.18
N ASN A 70 2.98 1.59 -15.89
CA ASN A 70 3.32 2.52 -16.97
C ASN A 70 3.39 3.98 -16.47
N GLU A 71 2.59 4.30 -15.46
CA GLU A 71 2.33 5.67 -15.02
C GLU A 71 3.16 6.11 -13.81
N LEU A 72 3.58 5.18 -12.96
CA LEU A 72 4.35 5.45 -11.75
C LEU A 72 5.81 5.03 -11.94
N VAL A 73 6.72 5.99 -11.84
CA VAL A 73 8.16 5.78 -12.06
C VAL A 73 8.89 5.68 -10.73
N GLY A 74 9.68 4.62 -10.57
CA GLY A 74 10.56 4.44 -9.42
C GLY A 74 9.86 3.92 -8.16
N GLY A 75 8.64 3.39 -8.29
CA GLY A 75 7.87 2.80 -7.19
C GLY A 75 6.36 3.05 -7.34
N PHE A 76 5.55 2.42 -6.49
CA PHE A 76 4.09 2.48 -6.51
C PHE A 76 3.48 3.25 -5.31
N GLY A 77 4.35 3.82 -4.47
CA GLY A 77 3.98 4.62 -3.31
C GLY A 77 3.95 3.85 -2.00
N PRO A 78 3.75 4.58 -0.89
CA PRO A 78 3.86 4.04 0.48
C PRO A 78 2.60 3.30 0.95
N TYR A 79 1.48 3.41 0.24
CA TYR A 79 0.18 3.01 0.76
C TYR A 79 -0.19 1.59 0.37
N VAL A 80 -0.54 0.75 1.34
CA VAL A 80 -1.08 -0.60 1.12
C VAL A 80 -2.42 -0.71 1.84
N ALA A 81 -3.51 -0.94 1.12
CA ALA A 81 -4.79 -1.23 1.76
C ALA A 81 -5.01 -2.74 1.84
N TYR A 82 -5.55 -3.21 2.94
CA TYR A 82 -5.87 -4.62 3.13
C TYR A 82 -7.16 -4.79 3.92
N ARG A 83 -7.84 -5.91 3.70
CA ARG A 83 -9.06 -6.27 4.44
C ARG A 83 -8.78 -7.45 5.36
N ALA A 84 -9.08 -7.29 6.64
CA ALA A 84 -8.98 -8.34 7.64
C ALA A 84 -10.15 -8.23 8.62
N ALA A 85 -10.73 -9.37 9.01
CA ALA A 85 -11.93 -9.44 9.85
C ALA A 85 -13.09 -8.56 9.31
N GLY A 86 -13.28 -8.56 7.99
CA GLY A 86 -14.31 -7.77 7.30
C GLY A 86 -14.05 -6.26 7.21
N GLU A 87 -12.94 -5.74 7.76
CA GLU A 87 -12.64 -4.31 7.78
C GLU A 87 -11.45 -3.94 6.88
N TRP A 88 -11.62 -2.90 6.07
CA TRP A 88 -10.53 -2.30 5.30
C TRP A 88 -9.67 -1.41 6.19
N ARG A 89 -8.35 -1.61 6.08
CA ARG A 89 -7.32 -0.88 6.81
C ARG A 89 -6.29 -0.37 5.81
N LEU A 90 -5.66 0.76 6.13
CA LEU A 90 -4.59 1.35 5.35
C LEU A 90 -3.30 1.26 6.16
N TRP A 91 -2.26 0.69 5.57
CA TRP A 91 -0.89 0.77 6.03
C TRP A 91 -0.15 1.84 5.23
N GLU A 92 0.56 2.73 5.90
CA GLU A 92 1.52 3.66 5.29
C GLU A 92 2.91 3.15 5.63
N ALA A 93 3.65 2.68 4.61
CA ALA A 93 5.03 2.26 4.78
C ALA A 93 5.93 3.47 5.04
N ASP A 94 6.90 3.27 5.92
CA ASP A 94 7.90 4.27 6.30
C ASP A 94 9.33 3.80 5.95
N ASP A 95 10.34 4.55 6.40
CA ASP A 95 11.75 4.33 6.09
C ASP A 95 12.47 3.33 7.02
N ARG A 96 11.75 2.73 7.99
CA ARG A 96 12.28 1.64 8.81
C ARG A 96 12.47 0.37 7.99
N ASP A 97 13.23 -0.58 8.52
CA ASP A 97 13.39 -1.89 7.87
C ASP A 97 12.02 -2.54 7.63
N ALA A 98 11.81 -3.05 6.40
CA ALA A 98 10.52 -3.58 6.00
C ALA A 98 10.11 -4.81 6.83
N ARG A 99 11.06 -5.57 7.39
CA ARG A 99 10.75 -6.71 8.28
C ARG A 99 10.23 -6.22 9.62
N GLU A 100 10.76 -5.13 10.16
CA GLU A 100 10.22 -4.50 11.38
C GLU A 100 8.78 -4.04 11.18
N GLN A 101 8.49 -3.43 10.02
CA GLN A 101 7.13 -3.03 9.66
C GLN A 101 6.18 -4.25 9.53
N VAL A 102 6.64 -5.34 8.92
CA VAL A 102 5.87 -6.59 8.82
C VAL A 102 5.60 -7.20 10.19
N MET A 103 6.59 -7.20 11.11
CA MET A 103 6.38 -7.68 12.48
C MET A 103 5.36 -6.82 13.24
N GLU A 104 5.43 -5.50 13.09
CA GLU A 104 4.44 -4.57 13.67
C GLU A 104 3.03 -4.82 13.12
N LEU A 105 2.92 -5.06 11.82
CA LEU A 105 1.67 -5.36 11.14
C LEU A 105 1.10 -6.70 11.64
N GLU A 106 1.92 -7.73 11.79
CA GLU A 106 1.50 -9.05 12.26
C GLU A 106 0.86 -8.99 13.65
N MET A 107 1.42 -8.18 14.55
CA MET A 107 0.83 -7.97 15.89
C MET A 107 -0.55 -7.30 15.87
N ARG A 108 -0.94 -6.68 14.74
CA ARG A 108 -2.22 -5.95 14.56
C ARG A 108 -3.27 -6.73 13.76
N LEU A 109 -2.86 -7.78 13.05
CA LEU A 109 -3.75 -8.64 12.28
C LEU A 109 -4.61 -9.48 13.21
#